data_AF-A0A4S8LKY1-F1
#
_entry.id   AF-A0A4S8LKY1-F1
#
_cell.length_a   1.000
_cell.length_b   1.000
_cell.length_c   1.000
_cell.angle_alpha   90.00
_cell.angle_beta   90.00
_cell.angle_gamma   90.00
#
_symmetry.space_group_name_H-M   'P 1'
#
loop_
_entity.id
_entity.type
_entity.pdbx_description
1 polymer ?
#
loop_
_entity_poly.entity_id
_entity_poly.type
_entity_poly.pdbx_seq_one_letter_code
_entity_poly.pdbx_strand_id
1 'polypeptide(L)'
;MEMMTRRLWNLKKLRNRCSSCKPTLLSRPYPRSANKPRSSANRPRSSTTNPHSSPADVRPWSSGWDALVQGGVQEIAQVREELTFTCKQTEHSRGDFPAVTVGAAHRGGRKEPGNIWQSNPAALAVLTTLLAMHFFQSLAGFANCIFKAYLFHTYQYYSKCLDGIYSWKPDLQCHYFKTSVFGTCTVNFGPRMASRPHRDSANLAFGWCAITALGNFNPNKGGHLILWDLGLALRFSPGSTILIPSTLIKHSNIPIQNRETQYSFVQYSAAGLF
;
A
#
# COMPACT_ATOMS: atom_id res chain seq x y z
N MET A 1 1.06 3.15 25.85
CA MET A 1 0.73 2.28 24.69
C MET A 1 2.02 1.84 23.96
N GLU A 2 3.08 1.49 24.72
CA GLU A 2 4.45 1.33 24.21
C GLU A 2 5.01 -0.09 24.40
N MET A 3 4.37 -0.91 25.27
CA MET A 3 4.81 -2.27 25.59
C MET A 3 4.29 -3.36 24.63
N MET A 4 3.15 -3.16 23.96
CA MET A 4 2.59 -4.19 23.07
C MET A 4 3.32 -4.29 21.71
N THR A 5 3.85 -3.18 21.20
CA THR A 5 4.51 -3.12 19.88
C THR A 5 5.93 -3.67 19.89
N ARG A 6 6.66 -3.57 21.01
CA ARG A 6 7.99 -4.19 21.17
C ARG A 6 7.92 -5.73 21.24
N ARG A 7 6.85 -6.30 21.78
CA ARG A 7 6.72 -7.77 21.90
C ARG A 7 6.54 -8.47 20.56
N LEU A 8 5.82 -7.88 19.60
CA LEU A 8 5.62 -8.50 18.27
C LEU A 8 6.89 -8.48 17.40
N TRP A 9 7.80 -7.51 17.60
CA TRP A 9 9.07 -7.44 16.86
C TRP A 9 10.22 -8.22 17.52
N ASN A 10 10.24 -8.36 18.85
CA ASN A 10 11.31 -9.07 19.57
C ASN A 10 11.16 -10.60 19.62
N LEU A 11 9.99 -11.17 19.29
CA LEU A 11 9.76 -12.62 19.36
C LEU A 11 10.51 -13.43 18.28
N LYS A 12 11.09 -12.81 17.26
CA LYS A 12 11.98 -13.50 16.29
C LYS A 12 13.46 -13.51 16.68
N LYS A 13 13.88 -12.76 17.71
CA LYS A 13 15.30 -12.66 18.13
C LYS A 13 15.68 -13.55 19.33
N LEU A 14 14.75 -14.32 19.89
CA LEU A 14 14.95 -15.10 21.13
C LEU A 14 14.83 -16.62 20.97
N ARG A 15 14.91 -17.17 19.75
CA ARG A 15 14.88 -18.63 19.55
C ARG A 15 16.26 -19.31 19.63
N ASN A 16 17.14 -18.81 20.52
CA ASN A 16 18.38 -19.46 20.91
C ASN A 16 18.75 -18.97 22.31
N ARG A 17 18.19 -19.59 23.36
CA ARG A 17 18.80 -19.75 24.68
C ARG A 17 17.91 -20.57 25.63
N CYS A 18 18.44 -21.74 25.95
CA CYS A 18 18.43 -22.45 27.23
C CYS A 18 17.11 -22.56 28.03
N SER A 19 16.71 -23.83 28.19
CA SER A 19 15.73 -24.38 29.11
C SER A 19 16.20 -24.30 30.57
N SER A 20 15.72 -23.31 31.32
CA SER A 20 15.43 -23.38 32.76
C SER A 20 14.92 -22.00 33.23
N CYS A 21 14.11 -21.99 34.28
CA CYS A 21 13.47 -20.84 34.96
C CYS A 21 12.05 -20.48 34.49
N LYS A 22 11.06 -21.03 35.23
CA LYS A 22 9.71 -20.48 35.41
C LYS A 22 9.79 -19.18 36.24
N PRO A 23 8.82 -18.25 36.09
CA PRO A 23 8.02 -17.90 37.26
C PRO A 23 6.52 -17.63 37.00
N THR A 24 5.73 -18.29 37.83
CA THR A 24 4.56 -17.87 38.63
C THR A 24 3.57 -16.82 38.11
N LEU A 25 2.33 -17.29 37.95
CA LEU A 25 1.06 -16.55 37.83
C LEU A 25 0.73 -15.77 39.10
N LEU A 26 0.28 -14.52 38.96
CA LEU A 26 -0.58 -13.86 39.94
C LEU A 26 -1.71 -13.13 39.21
N SER A 27 -2.91 -13.68 39.37
CA SER A 27 -4.20 -13.13 38.98
C SER A 27 -4.77 -12.28 40.12
N ARG A 28 -5.33 -11.11 39.81
CA ARG A 28 -6.44 -10.53 40.59
C ARG A 28 -7.43 -9.78 39.69
N PRO A 29 -8.75 -9.95 39.88
CA PRO A 29 -9.79 -9.38 39.05
C PRO A 29 -10.27 -8.02 39.58
N TYR A 30 -10.81 -7.17 38.71
CA TYR A 30 -11.70 -6.07 39.08
C TYR A 30 -13.05 -6.20 38.35
N PRO A 31 -14.16 -5.80 38.99
CA PRO A 31 -15.49 -6.35 38.75
C PRO A 31 -16.28 -5.65 37.63
N ARG A 32 -17.21 -6.42 37.07
CA ARG A 32 -18.27 -6.00 36.15
C ARG A 32 -19.29 -5.12 36.88
N SER A 33 -19.75 -4.07 36.21
CA SER A 33 -20.99 -3.35 36.54
C SER A 33 -21.99 -3.52 35.39
N ALA A 34 -23.26 -3.63 35.77
CA ALA A 34 -24.34 -4.26 35.04
C ALA A 34 -25.17 -3.32 34.14
N ASN A 35 -25.87 -3.95 33.20
CA ASN A 35 -26.87 -3.41 32.28
C ASN A 35 -28.05 -2.71 32.97
N LYS A 36 -28.67 -1.74 32.28
CA LYS A 36 -30.14 -1.62 32.21
C LYS A 36 -30.61 -1.12 30.83
N PRO A 37 -31.79 -1.56 30.34
CA PRO A 37 -32.24 -1.41 28.95
C PRO A 37 -33.19 -0.21 28.77
N ARG A 38 -33.29 0.34 27.56
CA ARG A 38 -34.45 1.16 27.15
C ARG A 38 -34.87 0.91 25.69
N SER A 39 -36.03 0.25 25.61
CA SER A 39 -37.18 0.41 24.71
C SER A 39 -37.00 0.88 23.25
N SER A 40 -37.56 0.03 22.40
CA SER A 40 -37.95 0.17 20.99
C SER A 40 -38.76 1.41 20.62
N ALA A 41 -38.47 1.97 19.44
CA ALA A 41 -39.46 2.57 18.55
C ALA A 41 -39.02 2.38 17.09
N ASN A 42 -39.70 1.46 16.39
CA ASN A 42 -39.54 1.22 14.95
C ASN A 42 -40.20 2.36 14.16
N ARG A 43 -39.44 2.98 13.23
CA ARG A 43 -39.99 3.69 12.06
C ARG A 43 -39.32 3.10 10.82
N PRO A 44 -40.07 2.67 9.79
CA PRO A 44 -39.45 2.14 8.58
C PRO A 44 -38.89 3.30 7.76
N ARG A 45 -37.55 3.41 7.69
CA ARG A 45 -36.88 4.16 6.63
C ARG A 45 -36.56 3.18 5.52
N SER A 46 -37.15 3.39 4.35
CA SER A 46 -36.73 2.78 3.10
C SER A 46 -35.31 3.26 2.77
N SER A 47 -34.30 2.50 3.17
CA SER A 47 -32.91 2.71 2.77
C SER A 47 -32.51 1.61 1.81
N THR A 48 -32.52 1.93 0.52
CA THR A 48 -31.76 1.20 -0.51
C THR A 48 -30.28 1.51 -0.33
N THR A 49 -29.69 1.05 0.77
CA THR A 49 -28.24 1.05 0.97
C THR A 49 -27.70 -0.30 0.51
N ASN A 50 -26.87 -0.26 -0.53
CA ASN A 50 -26.08 -1.40 -0.99
C ASN A 50 -25.21 -1.88 0.19
N PRO A 51 -25.33 -3.13 0.69
CA PRO A 51 -24.74 -3.55 1.97
C PRO A 51 -23.21 -3.75 1.96
N HIS A 52 -22.52 -3.39 0.87
CA HIS A 52 -21.09 -3.70 0.68
C HIS A 52 -20.10 -2.54 0.83
N SER A 53 -20.56 -1.31 1.10
CA SER A 53 -19.64 -0.19 1.36
C SER A 53 -19.84 0.38 2.75
N SER A 54 -18.97 0.02 3.69
CA SER A 54 -18.78 0.83 4.88
C SER A 54 -18.31 2.23 4.43
N PRO A 55 -18.82 3.34 4.99
CA PRO A 55 -18.46 4.70 4.58
C PRO A 55 -16.97 5.07 4.72
N ALA A 56 -16.10 4.14 5.12
CA ALA A 56 -14.68 4.34 5.35
C ALA A 56 -13.76 3.94 4.17
N ASP A 57 -14.27 3.28 3.12
CA ASP A 57 -13.43 2.71 2.07
C ASP A 57 -13.37 3.63 0.83
N VAL A 58 -12.20 4.26 0.60
CA VAL A 58 -11.96 5.13 -0.57
C VAL A 58 -11.65 4.26 -1.79
N ARG A 59 -12.65 4.05 -2.65
CA ARG A 59 -12.58 3.20 -3.84
C ARG A 59 -13.49 3.70 -4.97
N PRO A 60 -13.24 3.31 -6.24
CA PRO A 60 -14.14 3.60 -7.35
C PRO A 60 -15.59 3.18 -7.07
N TRP A 61 -16.54 4.04 -7.46
CA TRP A 61 -17.97 3.75 -7.39
C TRP A 61 -18.41 2.97 -8.64
N SER A 62 -17.99 1.72 -8.78
CA SER A 62 -18.48 0.82 -9.82
C SER A 62 -18.90 -0.51 -9.21
N SER A 63 -20.02 -1.07 -9.68
CA SER A 63 -20.53 -2.36 -9.21
C SER A 63 -19.58 -3.52 -9.53
N GLY A 64 -18.74 -3.38 -10.57
CA GLY A 64 -17.72 -4.35 -10.94
C GLY A 64 -16.37 -4.19 -10.23
N TRP A 65 -16.22 -3.22 -9.32
CA TRP A 65 -14.92 -2.94 -8.69
C TRP A 65 -14.34 -4.14 -7.95
N ASP A 66 -15.16 -4.81 -7.13
CA ASP A 66 -14.69 -5.92 -6.30
C ASP A 66 -14.25 -7.12 -7.16
N ALA A 67 -14.97 -7.41 -8.24
CA ALA A 67 -14.59 -8.45 -9.20
C ALA A 67 -13.29 -8.08 -9.95
N LEU A 68 -13.13 -6.82 -10.33
CA LEU A 68 -11.92 -6.33 -11.00
C LEU A 68 -10.70 -6.41 -10.06
N VAL A 69 -10.86 -6.04 -8.79
CA VAL A 69 -9.81 -6.19 -7.76
C VAL A 69 -9.46 -7.66 -7.56
N GLN A 70 -10.46 -8.55 -7.48
CA GLN A 70 -10.22 -9.99 -7.32
C GLN A 70 -9.43 -10.56 -8.49
N GLY A 71 -9.80 -10.25 -9.73
CA GLY A 71 -9.06 -10.67 -10.92
C GLY A 71 -7.62 -10.13 -10.92
N GLY A 72 -7.43 -8.86 -10.59
CA GLY A 72 -6.10 -8.26 -10.45
C GLY A 72 -5.22 -8.92 -9.37
N VAL A 73 -5.81 -9.33 -8.26
CA VAL A 73 -5.11 -10.05 -7.19
C VAL A 73 -4.69 -11.45 -7.62
N GLN A 74 -5.52 -12.16 -8.38
CA GLN A 74 -5.18 -13.47 -8.94
C GLN A 74 -3.98 -13.36 -9.88
N GLU A 75 -3.98 -12.33 -10.73
CA GLU A 75 -2.89 -12.06 -11.69
C GLU A 75 -1.58 -11.68 -11.01
N ILE A 76 -1.64 -10.86 -9.94
CA ILE A 76 -0.45 -10.61 -9.09
C ILE A 76 0.09 -11.91 -8.50
N ALA A 77 -0.79 -12.81 -8.04
CA ALA A 77 -0.39 -14.08 -7.45
C ALA A 77 0.25 -15.02 -8.48
N GLN A 78 -0.28 -15.06 -9.71
CA GLN A 78 0.29 -15.84 -10.81
C GLN A 78 1.64 -15.26 -11.25
N VAL A 79 1.71 -13.96 -11.54
CA VAL A 79 2.96 -13.29 -11.95
C VAL A 79 4.05 -13.44 -10.88
N ARG A 80 3.68 -13.46 -9.60
CA ARG A 80 4.63 -13.74 -8.53
C ARG A 80 5.36 -15.07 -8.71
N GLU A 81 4.67 -16.12 -9.16
CA GLU A 81 5.24 -17.45 -9.37
C GLU A 81 6.16 -17.50 -10.62
N GLU A 82 5.88 -16.65 -11.60
CA GLU A 82 6.68 -16.50 -12.82
C GLU A 82 7.96 -15.67 -12.61
N LEU A 83 7.95 -14.74 -11.64
CA LEU A 83 9.06 -13.84 -11.37
C LEU A 83 10.12 -14.45 -10.46
N THR A 84 11.39 -14.35 -10.89
CA THR A 84 12.54 -14.55 -10.00
C THR A 84 12.94 -13.22 -9.37
N PHE A 85 12.81 -13.12 -8.05
CA PHE A 85 13.17 -11.92 -7.30
C PHE A 85 14.64 -11.94 -6.87
N THR A 86 15.31 -10.81 -7.01
CA THR A 86 16.65 -10.60 -6.45
C THR A 86 16.58 -10.42 -4.92
N CYS A 87 17.69 -10.69 -4.21
CA CYS A 87 17.76 -10.46 -2.77
C CYS A 87 17.38 -9.01 -2.38
N LYS A 88 17.79 -8.00 -3.16
CA LYS A 88 17.41 -6.59 -2.93
C LYS A 88 15.91 -6.31 -3.08
N GLN A 89 15.20 -7.12 -3.86
CA GLN A 89 13.75 -7.01 -4.04
C GLN A 89 12.98 -7.74 -2.93
N THR A 90 13.57 -8.74 -2.29
CA THR A 90 12.92 -9.51 -1.21
C THR A 90 13.28 -9.05 0.19
N GLU A 91 14.47 -8.47 0.34
CA GLU A 91 15.04 -8.00 1.60
C GLU A 91 15.42 -6.53 1.46
N HIS A 92 14.57 -5.67 1.99
CA HIS A 92 14.75 -4.23 1.91
C HIS A 92 14.36 -3.54 3.22
N SER A 93 14.72 -2.26 3.35
CA SER A 93 14.48 -1.47 4.56
C SER A 93 13.02 -1.49 5.02
N ARG A 94 12.08 -1.61 4.07
CA ARG A 94 10.64 -1.63 4.33
C ARG A 94 10.12 -2.96 4.87
N GLY A 95 10.86 -4.07 4.79
CA GLY A 95 10.34 -5.39 5.19
C GLY A 95 10.95 -6.55 4.40
N ASP A 96 10.50 -7.76 4.71
CA ASP A 96 10.93 -9.00 4.07
C ASP A 96 9.79 -9.53 3.20
N PHE A 97 9.65 -8.97 2.01
CA PHE A 97 8.66 -9.38 1.02
C PHE A 97 9.10 -8.91 -0.37
N PRO A 98 8.73 -9.60 -1.46
CA PRO A 98 9.12 -9.17 -2.80
C PRO A 98 8.40 -7.89 -3.22
N ALA A 99 9.18 -6.91 -3.67
CA ALA A 99 8.69 -5.65 -4.21
C ALA A 99 9.42 -5.31 -5.51
N VAL A 100 8.68 -4.98 -6.56
CA VAL A 100 9.26 -4.58 -7.85
C VAL A 100 8.73 -3.22 -8.27
N THR A 101 9.65 -2.36 -8.69
CA THR A 101 9.38 -0.96 -9.00
C THR A 101 9.61 -0.70 -10.48
N VAL A 102 8.68 0.02 -11.12
CA VAL A 102 8.71 0.38 -12.54
C VAL A 102 8.47 1.88 -12.67
N GLY A 103 9.09 2.52 -13.67
CA GLY A 103 8.92 3.94 -13.99
C GLY A 103 10.24 4.70 -14.04
N ALA A 104 10.15 6.03 -14.08
CA ALA A 104 11.30 6.92 -14.14
C ALA A 104 11.73 7.37 -12.74
N ALA A 105 13.04 7.53 -12.53
CA ALA A 105 13.59 8.14 -11.34
C ALA A 105 14.95 8.80 -11.62
N HIS A 106 15.30 9.80 -10.82
CA HIS A 106 16.64 10.38 -10.79
C HIS A 106 17.22 10.20 -9.38
N ARG A 107 18.15 9.25 -9.24
CA ARG A 107 18.80 8.87 -7.98
C ARG A 107 20.16 8.23 -8.22
N GLY A 108 20.92 8.07 -7.13
CA GLY A 108 22.09 7.19 -7.09
C GLY A 108 23.27 7.70 -7.89
N GLY A 109 23.49 9.02 -7.92
CA GLY A 109 24.61 9.64 -8.64
C GLY A 109 24.47 9.71 -10.16
N ARG A 110 23.30 9.36 -10.71
CA ARG A 110 23.02 9.51 -12.14
C ARG A 110 23.09 10.99 -12.54
N LYS A 111 23.67 11.27 -13.72
CA LYS A 111 23.72 12.62 -14.29
C LYS A 111 22.35 13.11 -14.78
N GLU A 112 21.48 12.19 -15.18
CA GLU A 112 20.17 12.49 -15.76
C GLU A 112 19.09 11.49 -15.31
N PRO A 113 17.80 11.85 -15.37
CA PRO A 113 16.68 10.94 -15.12
C PRO A 113 16.71 9.71 -16.04
N GLY A 114 16.30 8.57 -15.49
CA GLY A 114 16.30 7.29 -16.22
C GLY A 114 15.22 6.35 -15.74
N ASN A 115 14.83 5.40 -16.58
CA ASN A 115 13.98 4.30 -16.15
C ASN A 115 14.68 3.49 -15.03
N ILE A 116 13.87 3.00 -14.09
CA ILE A 116 14.32 2.09 -13.06
C ILE A 116 14.70 0.79 -13.76
N TRP A 117 15.98 0.43 -13.59
CA TRP A 117 16.55 -0.70 -14.31
C TRP A 117 16.02 -2.01 -13.75
N GLN A 118 15.59 -2.89 -14.65
CA GLN A 118 15.26 -4.28 -14.35
C GLN A 118 16.40 -5.16 -14.87
N SER A 119 16.96 -5.98 -13.99
CA SER A 119 18.08 -6.87 -14.35
C SER A 119 17.73 -7.97 -15.33
N ASN A 120 16.44 -8.29 -15.41
CA ASN A 120 15.92 -9.37 -16.23
C ASN A 120 14.91 -8.78 -17.24
N PRO A 121 15.21 -8.81 -18.55
CA PRO A 121 14.28 -8.37 -19.59
C PRO A 121 12.94 -9.11 -19.58
N ALA A 122 12.93 -10.41 -19.26
CA ALA A 122 11.69 -11.19 -19.15
C ALA A 122 10.83 -10.69 -17.98
N ALA A 123 11.45 -10.35 -16.84
CA ALA A 123 10.73 -9.74 -15.72
C ALA A 123 10.14 -8.39 -16.10
N LEU A 124 10.87 -7.56 -16.86
CA LEU A 124 10.34 -6.29 -17.37
C LEU A 124 9.13 -6.52 -18.30
N ALA A 125 9.18 -7.52 -19.18
CA ALA A 125 8.07 -7.85 -20.06
C ALA A 125 6.82 -8.29 -19.27
N VAL A 126 6.98 -9.22 -18.32
CA VAL A 126 5.89 -9.69 -17.45
C VAL A 126 5.27 -8.53 -16.67
N LEU A 127 6.09 -7.66 -16.08
CA LEU A 127 5.60 -6.48 -15.35
C LEU A 127 4.89 -5.49 -16.27
N THR A 128 5.39 -5.31 -17.50
CA THR A 128 4.75 -4.43 -18.49
C THR A 128 3.36 -4.95 -18.86
N THR A 129 3.23 -6.26 -19.10
CA THR A 129 1.95 -6.91 -19.36
C THR A 129 0.99 -6.78 -18.18
N LEU A 130 1.47 -7.05 -16.95
CA LEU A 130 0.69 -6.92 -15.73
C LEU A 130 0.15 -5.49 -15.56
N LEU A 131 1.01 -4.49 -15.72
CA LEU A 131 0.64 -3.09 -15.57
C LEU A 131 -0.30 -2.60 -16.69
N ALA A 132 -0.21 -3.17 -17.90
CA ALA A 132 -1.11 -2.86 -19.01
C ALA A 132 -2.56 -3.35 -18.77
N MET A 133 -2.78 -4.23 -17.79
CA MET A 133 -4.13 -4.74 -17.49
C MET A 133 -5.09 -3.61 -17.06
N HIS A 134 -6.35 -3.76 -17.47
CA HIS A 134 -7.43 -2.82 -17.14
C HIS A 134 -7.53 -2.52 -15.64
N PHE A 135 -7.25 -3.51 -14.79
CA PHE A 135 -7.21 -3.34 -13.33
C PHE A 135 -6.18 -2.28 -12.87
N PHE A 136 -4.93 -2.38 -13.32
CA PHE A 136 -3.87 -1.43 -12.94
C PHE A 136 -4.07 -0.06 -13.59
N GLN A 137 -4.62 -0.02 -14.80
CA GLN A 137 -5.05 1.21 -15.45
C GLN A 137 -6.14 1.92 -14.65
N SER A 138 -7.12 1.16 -14.15
CA SER A 138 -8.20 1.69 -13.30
C SER A 138 -7.67 2.23 -11.97
N LEU A 139 -6.71 1.55 -11.34
CA LEU A 139 -6.06 2.04 -10.13
C LEU A 139 -5.25 3.31 -10.36
N ALA A 140 -4.49 3.38 -11.45
CA ALA A 140 -3.75 4.58 -11.83
C ALA A 140 -4.69 5.75 -12.10
N GLY A 141 -5.73 5.53 -12.91
CA GLY A 141 -6.73 6.54 -13.22
C GLY A 141 -7.46 7.03 -11.97
N PHE A 142 -7.87 6.13 -11.07
CA PHE A 142 -8.53 6.50 -9.82
C PHE A 142 -7.61 7.33 -8.93
N ALA A 143 -6.37 6.89 -8.72
CA ALA A 143 -5.37 7.63 -7.95
C ALA A 143 -5.14 9.04 -8.53
N ASN A 144 -5.07 9.14 -9.85
CA ASN A 144 -4.91 10.41 -10.55
C ASN A 144 -6.11 11.34 -10.33
N CYS A 145 -7.33 10.80 -10.43
CA CYS A 145 -8.58 11.54 -10.19
C CYS A 145 -8.65 12.10 -8.76
N ILE A 146 -8.40 11.26 -7.74
CA ILE A 146 -8.45 11.72 -6.35
C ILE A 146 -7.31 12.70 -6.05
N PHE A 147 -6.13 12.53 -6.65
CA PHE A 147 -5.02 13.46 -6.47
C PHE A 147 -5.33 14.83 -7.06
N LYS A 148 -5.91 14.87 -8.27
CA LYS A 148 -6.39 16.10 -8.91
C LYS A 148 -7.49 16.78 -8.10
N ALA A 149 -8.43 16.01 -7.54
CA ALA A 149 -9.60 16.55 -6.84
C ALA A 149 -9.23 17.16 -5.48
N TYR A 150 -8.38 16.50 -4.68
CA TYR A 150 -8.08 16.92 -3.31
C TYR A 150 -6.79 17.76 -3.19
N LEU A 151 -5.87 17.67 -4.15
CA LEU A 151 -4.52 18.26 -4.07
C LEU A 151 -4.13 18.91 -5.41
N PHE A 152 -5.05 19.69 -5.97
CA PHE A 152 -4.98 20.22 -7.34
C PHE A 152 -3.66 20.94 -7.68
N HIS A 153 -3.15 21.81 -6.81
CA HIS A 153 -1.90 22.53 -7.07
C HIS A 153 -0.69 21.60 -7.14
N THR A 154 -0.60 20.63 -6.23
CA THR A 154 0.47 19.63 -6.25
C THR A 154 0.33 18.74 -7.48
N TYR A 155 -0.89 18.34 -7.84
CA TYR A 155 -1.16 17.61 -9.08
C TYR A 155 -0.67 18.38 -10.32
N GLN A 156 -0.97 19.69 -10.42
CA GLN A 156 -0.54 20.51 -11.56
C GLN A 156 0.98 20.59 -11.65
N TYR A 157 1.66 20.71 -10.50
CA TYR A 157 3.12 20.69 -10.44
C TYR A 157 3.69 19.35 -10.95
N TYR A 158 3.10 18.23 -10.53
CA TYR A 158 3.45 16.89 -11.03
C TYR A 158 3.29 16.76 -12.54
N SER A 159 2.12 17.14 -13.06
CA SER A 159 1.85 17.09 -14.50
C SER A 159 2.89 17.91 -15.26
N LYS A 160 3.06 19.20 -14.91
CA LYS A 160 3.97 20.10 -15.62
C LYS A 160 5.40 19.59 -15.67
N CYS A 161 5.94 19.12 -14.53
CA CYS A 161 7.32 18.65 -14.46
C CYS A 161 7.53 17.35 -15.23
N LEU A 162 6.64 16.36 -15.06
CA LEU A 162 6.76 15.09 -15.78
C LEU A 162 6.48 15.23 -17.28
N ASP A 163 5.52 16.06 -17.69
CA ASP A 163 5.25 16.37 -19.09
C ASP A 163 6.50 17.00 -19.74
N GLY A 164 7.19 17.87 -19.02
CA GLY A 164 8.47 18.43 -19.45
C GLY A 164 9.57 17.37 -19.62
N ILE A 165 9.70 16.46 -18.66
CA ILE A 165 10.68 15.34 -18.74
C ILE A 165 10.36 14.43 -19.92
N TYR A 166 9.10 14.06 -20.11
CA TYR A 166 8.69 13.18 -21.20
C TYR A 166 8.78 13.86 -22.57
N SER A 167 8.58 15.18 -22.63
CA SER A 167 8.82 15.96 -23.86
C SER A 167 10.31 15.99 -24.22
N TRP A 168 11.19 16.10 -23.21
CA TRP A 168 12.64 16.10 -23.41
C TRP A 168 13.20 14.71 -23.75
N LYS A 169 12.74 13.67 -23.05
CA LYS A 169 13.19 12.29 -23.25
C LYS A 169 11.98 11.32 -23.26
N PRO A 170 11.34 11.13 -24.43
CA PRO A 170 10.13 10.31 -24.56
C PRO A 170 10.30 8.86 -24.07
N ASP A 171 11.50 8.29 -24.18
CA ASP A 171 11.80 6.92 -23.71
C ASP A 171 11.61 6.72 -22.20
N LEU A 172 11.57 7.80 -21.41
CA LEU A 172 11.28 7.74 -19.98
C LEU A 172 9.79 7.57 -19.69
N GLN A 173 8.93 7.84 -20.67
CA GLN A 173 7.50 7.67 -20.49
C GLN A 173 7.18 6.17 -20.44
N CYS A 174 7.01 5.67 -19.23
CA CYS A 174 6.53 4.30 -19.05
C CYS A 174 5.11 4.22 -19.63
N HIS A 175 4.94 3.43 -20.69
CA HIS A 175 3.69 3.33 -21.47
C HIS A 175 2.44 2.94 -20.66
N TYR A 176 2.65 2.43 -19.44
CA TYR A 176 1.63 2.14 -18.45
C TYR A 176 0.93 3.38 -17.86
N PHE A 177 1.64 4.50 -17.72
CA PHE A 177 1.17 5.69 -16.98
C PHE A 177 0.63 6.82 -17.86
N LYS A 178 0.08 6.53 -19.04
CA LYS A 178 -0.38 7.59 -19.97
C LYS A 178 -1.34 8.61 -19.32
N THR A 179 -2.06 8.20 -18.30
CA THR A 179 -3.05 9.02 -17.58
C THR A 179 -2.63 9.39 -16.17
N SER A 180 -1.44 8.98 -15.70
CA SER A 180 -1.00 9.18 -14.32
C SER A 180 0.07 10.24 -14.24
N VAL A 181 -0.08 11.17 -13.29
CA VAL A 181 0.97 12.14 -12.96
C VAL A 181 2.04 11.57 -12.03
N PHE A 182 1.98 10.29 -11.67
CA PHE A 182 3.04 9.63 -10.90
C PHE A 182 4.12 9.06 -11.85
N GLY A 183 5.39 9.34 -11.57
CA GLY A 183 6.50 8.89 -12.40
C GLY A 183 6.93 7.45 -12.14
N THR A 184 6.48 6.86 -11.02
CA THR A 184 6.92 5.54 -10.54
C THR A 184 5.77 4.79 -9.89
N CYS A 185 5.79 3.46 -9.99
CA CYS A 185 4.99 2.58 -9.14
C CYS A 185 5.79 1.40 -8.62
N THR A 186 5.31 0.84 -7.52
CA THR A 186 5.80 -0.42 -6.94
C THR A 186 4.63 -1.38 -6.75
N VAL A 187 4.78 -2.61 -7.24
CA VAL A 187 3.93 -3.74 -6.86
C VAL A 187 4.63 -4.48 -5.72
N ASN A 188 3.98 -4.54 -4.56
CA ASN A 188 4.42 -5.36 -3.44
C ASN A 188 3.72 -6.72 -3.53
N PHE A 189 4.47 -7.74 -3.94
CA PHE A 189 3.95 -9.05 -4.34
C PHE A 189 3.59 -9.97 -3.17
N GLY A 190 3.57 -9.51 -1.92
CA GLY A 190 3.00 -10.28 -0.81
C GLY A 190 3.66 -11.67 -0.64
N PRO A 191 2.88 -12.76 -0.41
CA PRO A 191 1.45 -12.76 -0.08
C PRO A 191 1.20 -12.35 1.38
N ARG A 192 2.24 -12.17 2.18
CA ARG A 192 2.14 -11.66 3.56
C ARG A 192 3.14 -10.53 3.74
N MET A 193 2.77 -9.36 3.25
CA MET A 193 3.58 -8.17 3.43
C MET A 193 3.19 -7.40 4.69
N ALA A 194 4.17 -7.09 5.52
CA ALA A 194 4.02 -6.11 6.60
C ALA A 194 5.24 -5.20 6.54
N SER A 195 5.00 -3.91 6.38
CA SER A 195 6.08 -2.94 6.29
C SER A 195 6.56 -2.52 7.66
N ARG A 196 7.87 -2.32 7.78
CA ARG A 196 8.50 -1.67 8.92
C ARG A 196 8.14 -0.19 8.91
N PRO A 197 8.04 0.48 10.08
CA PRO A 197 7.86 1.92 10.12
C PRO A 197 8.96 2.67 9.36
N HIS A 198 8.58 3.42 8.32
CA HIS A 198 9.52 4.12 7.44
C HIS A 198 8.95 5.45 6.94
N ARG A 199 9.82 6.27 6.35
CA ARG A 199 9.48 7.40 5.50
C ARG A 199 10.04 7.15 4.12
N ASP A 200 9.34 7.63 3.12
CA ASP A 200 9.82 7.59 1.74
C ASP A 200 10.65 8.83 1.43
N SER A 201 11.75 9.00 2.17
CA SER A 201 12.64 10.18 2.14
C SER A 201 13.17 10.54 0.75
N ALA A 202 13.09 9.57 -0.16
CA ALA A 202 13.38 9.74 -1.56
C ALA A 202 12.37 10.66 -2.26
N ASN A 203 11.08 10.47 -2.00
CA ASN A 203 10.02 11.10 -2.78
C ASN A 203 10.01 12.62 -2.60
N LEU A 204 9.33 13.32 -3.51
CA LEU A 204 9.17 14.77 -3.40
C LEU A 204 8.63 15.14 -2.01
N ALA A 205 9.23 16.15 -1.36
CA ALA A 205 8.98 16.44 0.05
C ALA A 205 7.52 16.81 0.36
N PHE A 206 6.93 17.70 -0.44
CA PHE A 206 5.50 18.04 -0.39
C PHE A 206 4.65 17.16 -1.31
N GLY A 207 5.28 16.11 -1.85
CA GLY A 207 4.66 15.14 -2.73
C GLY A 207 3.77 14.16 -2.00
N TRP A 208 2.90 13.51 -2.76
CA TRP A 208 1.98 12.49 -2.25
C TRP A 208 2.23 11.15 -2.92
N CYS A 209 1.85 10.09 -2.24
CA CYS A 209 1.87 8.73 -2.76
C CYS A 209 0.48 8.14 -2.68
N ALA A 210 0.04 7.48 -3.74
CA ALA A 210 -1.15 6.67 -3.74
C ALA A 210 -0.81 5.25 -3.33
N ILE A 211 -1.42 4.75 -2.27
CA ILE A 211 -1.27 3.36 -1.81
C ILE A 211 -2.62 2.69 -1.98
N THR A 212 -2.65 1.54 -2.66
CA THR A 212 -3.81 0.68 -2.75
C THR A 212 -3.53 -0.63 -2.01
N ALA A 213 -4.35 -0.96 -1.02
CA ALA A 213 -4.30 -2.28 -0.37
C ALA A 213 -4.99 -3.32 -1.26
N LEU A 214 -4.37 -4.49 -1.42
CA LEU A 214 -4.85 -5.58 -2.25
C LEU A 214 -4.73 -6.92 -1.52
N GLY A 215 -5.44 -7.95 -1.98
CA GLY A 215 -5.43 -9.29 -1.40
C GLY A 215 -6.76 -9.71 -0.78
N ASN A 216 -6.75 -10.84 -0.09
CA ASN A 216 -7.90 -11.37 0.62
C ASN A 216 -7.58 -11.44 2.12
N PHE A 217 -8.00 -10.41 2.85
CA PHE A 217 -7.81 -10.30 4.30
C PHE A 217 -8.98 -9.56 4.95
N ASN A 218 -9.20 -9.81 6.23
CA ASN A 218 -10.20 -9.11 7.03
C ASN A 218 -9.62 -7.79 7.58
N PRO A 219 -10.05 -6.63 7.06
CA PRO A 219 -9.47 -5.35 7.47
C PRO A 219 -9.80 -4.95 8.91
N ASN A 220 -10.73 -5.64 9.58
CA ASN A 220 -11.00 -5.44 11.00
C ASN A 220 -10.02 -6.21 11.90
N LYS A 221 -9.20 -7.11 11.35
CA LYS A 221 -8.33 -8.01 12.12
C LYS A 221 -6.84 -7.90 11.76
N GLY A 222 -6.50 -7.21 10.67
CA GLY A 222 -5.12 -7.07 10.21
C GLY A 222 -5.00 -6.10 9.03
N GLY A 223 -3.79 -5.91 8.52
CA GLY A 223 -3.55 -5.10 7.31
C GLY A 223 -3.73 -3.59 7.47
N HIS A 224 -4.07 -3.08 8.66
CA HIS A 224 -4.22 -1.66 8.98
C HIS A 224 -2.99 -0.83 8.58
N LEU A 225 -3.23 0.37 8.07
CA LEU A 225 -2.20 1.38 7.82
C LEU A 225 -1.99 2.21 9.09
N ILE A 226 -0.75 2.33 9.53
CA ILE A 226 -0.36 3.11 10.69
C ILE A 226 0.32 4.39 10.21
N LEU A 227 -0.19 5.55 10.64
CA LEU A 227 0.41 6.86 10.44
C LEU A 227 0.96 7.33 11.78
N TRP A 228 2.24 7.04 12.03
CA TRP A 228 2.85 7.12 13.36
C TRP A 228 2.88 8.54 13.91
N ASP A 229 3.25 9.51 13.08
CA ASP A 229 3.37 10.91 13.51
C ASP A 229 2.00 11.54 13.81
N LEU A 230 0.93 10.97 13.26
CA LEU A 230 -0.45 11.39 13.51
C LEU A 230 -1.10 10.61 14.67
N GLY A 231 -0.45 9.56 15.19
CA GLY A 231 -1.04 8.67 16.19
C GLY A 231 -2.25 7.87 15.68
N LEU A 232 -2.36 7.67 14.36
CA LEU A 232 -3.53 7.03 13.72
C LEU A 232 -3.24 5.59 13.32
N ALA A 233 -4.20 4.71 13.59
CA ALA A 233 -4.29 3.36 13.01
C ALA A 233 -5.57 3.30 12.16
N LEU A 234 -5.39 3.26 10.84
CA LEU A 234 -6.46 3.30 9.87
C LEU A 234 -6.84 1.88 9.45
N ARG A 235 -8.12 1.57 9.57
CA ARG A 235 -8.71 0.40 8.89
C ARG A 235 -8.54 0.61 7.39
N PHE A 236 -7.84 -0.32 6.73
CA PHE A 236 -7.49 -0.16 5.31
C PHE A 236 -7.88 -1.41 4.54
N SER A 237 -9.02 -1.33 3.85
CA SER A 237 -9.67 -2.48 3.22
C SER A 237 -9.04 -2.85 1.88
N PRO A 238 -9.04 -4.15 1.49
CA PRO A 238 -8.69 -4.55 0.14
C PRO A 238 -9.47 -3.77 -0.91
N GLY A 239 -8.80 -3.37 -1.99
CA GLY A 239 -9.36 -2.57 -3.07
C GLY A 239 -9.53 -1.07 -2.74
N SER A 240 -9.10 -0.61 -1.57
CA SER A 240 -9.14 0.81 -1.18
C SER A 240 -7.81 1.50 -1.47
N THR A 241 -7.88 2.78 -1.83
CA THR A 241 -6.72 3.63 -2.12
C THR A 241 -6.67 4.84 -1.18
N ILE A 242 -5.49 5.18 -0.67
CA ILE A 242 -5.26 6.37 0.14
C ILE A 242 -4.10 7.18 -0.43
N LEU A 243 -4.21 8.51 -0.37
CA LEU A 243 -3.09 9.42 -0.63
C LEU A 243 -2.46 9.79 0.72
N ILE A 244 -1.13 9.66 0.83
CA ILE A 244 -0.38 10.15 1.99
C ILE A 244 0.88 10.94 1.57
N PRO A 245 1.32 11.94 2.36
CA PRO A 245 2.63 12.58 2.18
C PRO A 245 3.70 11.68 2.78
N SER A 246 4.03 10.59 2.08
CA SER A 246 4.87 9.48 2.56
C SER A 246 6.31 9.89 2.95
N THR A 247 6.79 11.00 2.39
CA THR A 247 8.08 11.61 2.73
C THR A 247 8.05 12.23 4.13
N LEU A 248 6.93 12.86 4.51
CA LEU A 248 6.78 13.61 5.77
C LEU A 248 6.29 12.71 6.90
N ILE A 249 5.33 11.83 6.61
CA ILE A 249 4.67 11.00 7.63
C ILE A 249 5.32 9.62 7.67
N LYS A 250 5.84 9.26 8.84
CA LYS A 250 6.30 7.90 9.14
C LYS A 250 5.09 6.96 9.13
N HIS A 251 5.17 5.92 8.31
CA HIS A 251 4.06 5.00 8.10
C HIS A 251 4.51 3.54 8.02
N SER A 252 3.57 2.63 8.22
CA SER A 252 3.73 1.18 8.05
C SER A 252 2.37 0.50 7.90
N ASN A 253 2.33 -0.79 7.58
CA ASN A 253 1.14 -1.62 7.74
C ASN A 253 1.40 -2.78 8.70
N ILE A 254 0.36 -3.20 9.43
CA ILE A 254 0.47 -4.33 10.35
C ILE A 254 0.22 -5.67 9.62
N PRO A 255 0.73 -6.78 10.15
CA PRO A 255 0.46 -8.11 9.59
C PRO A 255 -1.05 -8.43 9.53
N ILE A 256 -1.39 -9.26 8.54
CA ILE A 256 -2.69 -9.92 8.38
C ILE A 256 -2.73 -11.25 9.15
N GLN A 257 -3.91 -11.89 9.24
CA GLN A 257 -4.07 -13.17 9.92
C GLN A 257 -3.42 -14.33 9.14
N ASN A 258 -3.29 -15.47 9.81
CA ASN A 258 -2.85 -16.69 9.15
C ASN A 258 -3.83 -17.08 8.04
N ARG A 259 -3.29 -17.57 6.91
CA ARG A 259 -4.03 -17.99 5.70
C ARG A 259 -4.70 -16.85 4.91
N GLU A 260 -4.54 -15.60 5.33
CA GLU A 260 -4.92 -14.44 4.51
C GLU A 260 -3.79 -14.08 3.54
N THR A 261 -4.12 -13.26 2.53
CA THR A 261 -3.14 -12.69 1.59
C THR A 261 -3.23 -11.17 1.56
N GLN A 262 -2.08 -10.50 1.46
CA GLN A 262 -1.96 -9.06 1.29
C GLN A 262 -0.89 -8.75 0.26
N TYR A 263 -1.27 -7.88 -0.66
CA TYR A 263 -0.45 -7.25 -1.68
C TYR A 263 -0.69 -5.74 -1.59
N SER A 264 0.10 -4.96 -2.31
CA SER A 264 -0.26 -3.55 -2.51
C SER A 264 0.32 -3.01 -3.80
N PHE A 265 -0.34 -1.96 -4.29
CA PHE A 265 0.12 -1.18 -5.41
C PHE A 265 0.36 0.25 -4.95
N VAL A 266 1.56 0.77 -5.18
CA VAL A 266 1.96 2.10 -4.70
C VAL A 266 2.40 2.94 -5.89
N GLN A 267 1.93 4.18 -6.00
CA GLN A 267 2.30 5.14 -7.04
C GLN A 267 2.89 6.40 -6.40
N TYR A 268 4.01 6.88 -6.94
CA TYR A 268 4.78 7.98 -6.36
C TYR A 268 5.74 8.59 -7.37
N SER A 269 6.41 9.67 -6.99
CA SER A 269 7.46 10.30 -7.81
C SER A 269 8.69 10.61 -6.96
N ALA A 270 9.87 10.24 -7.46
CA ALA A 270 11.14 10.60 -6.87
C ALA A 270 11.35 12.12 -6.93
N ALA A 271 11.91 12.72 -5.87
CA ALA A 271 12.18 14.16 -5.82
C ALA A 271 13.06 14.66 -6.97
N GLY A 272 14.04 13.87 -7.45
CA GLY A 272 14.94 14.29 -8.54
C GLY A 272 14.28 14.39 -9.94
N LEU A 273 12.97 14.13 -10.05
CA LEU A 273 12.19 14.40 -11.27
C LEU A 273 11.61 15.83 -11.31
N PHE A 274 11.93 16.65 -10.31
CA PHE A 274 11.41 17.99 -10.10
C PHE A 274 12.55 18.98 -9.94
#